data_AF-A0A961UB33-F1
#
_entry.id   AF-A0A961UB33-F1
#
_cell.length_a   1.000
_cell.length_b   1.000
_cell.length_c   1.000
_cell.angle_alpha   90.00
_cell.angle_beta   90.00
_cell.angle_gamma   90.00
#
_symmetry.space_group_name_H-M   'P 1'
#
loop_
_entity.id
_entity.type
_entity.pdbx_description
1 polymer ?
#
loop_
_entity_poly.entity_id
_entity_poly.type
_entity_poly.pdbx_seq_one_letter_code
_entity_poly.pdbx_strand_id
1 'polypeptide(L)'
;MTALERRGWVPAACEDLVCELAESAAATPGGELLAHVEDLARQNRDIHERDCFNLNPATNVMNPRAEALQAAGLGTRPSLGYPGDKYEMGL
;
A
#
# COMPACT_ATOMS: atom_id res chain seq x y z
N MET A 1 -14.75 -16.50 6.35
CA MET A 1 -13.52 -17.20 6.76
C MET A 1 -12.37 -16.61 5.99
N THR A 2 -11.30 -16.23 6.67
CA THR A 2 -10.07 -15.71 6.03
C THR A 2 -9.30 -16.88 5.43
N ALA A 3 -8.55 -16.63 4.35
CA ALA A 3 -7.58 -17.60 3.83
C ALA A 3 -6.22 -17.50 4.56
N LEU A 4 -6.13 -16.69 5.61
CA LEU A 4 -4.89 -16.38 6.29
C LEU A 4 -4.62 -17.41 7.40
N GLU A 5 -3.61 -18.25 7.19
CA GLU A 5 -3.13 -19.17 8.20
C GLU A 5 -2.18 -18.49 9.19
N ARG A 6 -2.29 -18.90 10.46
CA ARG A 6 -1.48 -18.34 11.53
C ARG A 6 -0.01 -18.76 11.40
N ARG A 7 0.91 -17.79 11.52
CA ARG A 7 2.36 -17.95 11.33
C ARG A 7 3.07 -18.05 12.68
N GLY A 8 3.59 -19.24 13.00
CA GLY A 8 4.30 -19.49 14.26
C GLY A 8 5.64 -18.77 14.43
N TRP A 9 6.19 -18.17 13.37
CA TRP A 9 7.46 -17.44 13.40
C TRP A 9 7.30 -15.93 13.63
N VAL A 10 6.06 -15.40 13.60
CA VAL A 10 5.76 -14.00 13.88
C VAL A 10 5.58 -13.81 15.39
N PRO A 11 6.08 -12.72 16.00
CA PRO A 11 5.80 -12.41 17.40
C PRO A 11 4.29 -12.43 17.70
N ALA A 12 3.90 -13.09 18.79
CA ALA A 12 2.50 -13.42 19.07
C ALA A 12 1.56 -12.20 18.99
N ALA A 13 1.93 -11.07 19.61
CA ALA A 13 1.11 -9.85 19.59
C ALA A 13 0.90 -9.29 18.17
N CYS A 14 1.90 -9.37 17.30
CA CYS A 14 1.77 -8.95 15.91
C CYS A 14 0.88 -9.92 15.13
N GLU A 15 1.02 -11.23 15.38
CA GLU A 15 0.21 -12.24 14.71
C GLU A 15 -1.26 -12.18 15.16
N ASP A 16 -1.51 -11.93 16.44
CA ASP A 16 -2.86 -11.73 16.99
C ASP A 16 -3.56 -10.55 16.32
N LEU A 17 -2.89 -9.39 16.26
CA LEU A 17 -3.43 -8.21 15.59
C LEU A 17 -3.72 -8.49 14.10
N VAL A 18 -2.81 -9.16 13.41
CA VAL A 18 -2.99 -9.46 11.97
C VAL A 18 -4.17 -10.42 11.76
N CYS A 19 -4.30 -11.47 12.58
CA CYS A 19 -5.43 -12.39 12.51
C CYS A 19 -6.76 -11.65 12.79
N GLU A 20 -6.79 -10.80 13.82
CA GLU A 20 -7.97 -10.00 14.18
C GLU A 20 -8.41 -9.08 13.03
N LEU A 21 -7.46 -8.33 12.45
CA LEU A 21 -7.73 -7.46 11.30
C LEU A 21 -8.21 -8.25 10.09
N ALA A 22 -7.62 -9.42 9.81
CA ALA A 22 -8.03 -10.27 8.71
C ALA A 22 -9.46 -10.78 8.90
N GLU A 23 -9.80 -11.24 10.11
CA GLU A 23 -11.14 -11.72 10.46
C GLU A 23 -12.19 -10.61 10.33
N SER A 24 -11.87 -9.42 10.86
CA SER A 24 -12.71 -8.23 10.72
C SER A 24 -12.92 -7.87 9.25
N ALA A 25 -11.84 -7.74 8.47
CA ALA A 25 -11.91 -7.36 7.07
C ALA A 25 -12.70 -8.37 6.21
N ALA A 26 -12.62 -9.67 6.53
CA ALA A 26 -13.39 -10.70 5.83
C ALA A 26 -14.90 -10.67 6.15
N ALA A 27 -15.29 -10.06 7.26
CA ALA A 27 -16.69 -9.85 7.63
C ALA A 27 -17.24 -8.50 7.15
N THR A 28 -16.38 -7.55 6.78
CA THR A 28 -16.77 -6.21 6.34
C THR A 28 -17.15 -6.17 4.85
N PRO A 29 -18.25 -5.50 4.46
CA PRO A 29 -18.58 -5.25 3.07
C PRO A 29 -17.47 -4.48 2.34
N GLY A 30 -17.19 -4.84 1.07
CA GLY A 30 -16.06 -4.28 0.33
C GLY A 30 -16.05 -2.74 0.21
N GLY A 31 -17.22 -2.10 0.12
CA GLY A 31 -17.31 -0.64 0.10
C GLY A 31 -16.92 0.01 1.43
N GLU A 32 -17.32 -0.59 2.56
CA GLU A 32 -16.93 -0.14 3.90
C GLU A 32 -15.44 -0.39 4.15
N LEU A 33 -14.91 -1.52 3.69
CA LEU A 33 -13.49 -1.84 3.78
C LEU A 33 -12.64 -0.85 2.97
N LEU A 34 -13.06 -0.51 1.76
CA LEU A 34 -12.38 0.49 0.93
C LEU A 34 -12.37 1.86 1.62
N ALA A 35 -13.52 2.31 2.12
CA ALA A 35 -13.62 3.59 2.83
C ALA A 35 -12.71 3.63 4.07
N HIS A 36 -12.61 2.51 4.79
CA HIS A 36 -11.72 2.41 5.95
C HIS A 36 -10.24 2.53 5.55
N VAL A 37 -9.81 1.86 4.47
CA VAL A 37 -8.44 1.97 3.96
C VAL A 37 -8.11 3.39 3.51
N GLU A 38 -9.04 4.07 2.84
CA GLU A 38 -8.88 5.47 2.43
C GLU A 38 -8.77 6.41 3.64
N ASP A 39 -9.54 6.16 4.70
CA ASP A 39 -9.47 6.94 5.93
C ASP A 39 -8.12 6.76 6.65
N LEU A 40 -7.63 5.53 6.74
CA LEU A 40 -6.30 5.24 7.28
C LEU A 40 -5.19 5.94 6.47
N ALA A 41 -5.31 5.98 5.15
CA ALA A 41 -4.34 6.69 4.30
C ALA A 41 -4.35 8.20 4.56
N ARG A 42 -5.53 8.80 4.76
CA ARG A 42 -5.68 10.22 5.13
C ARG A 42 -5.12 10.50 6.52
N GLN A 43 -5.45 9.67 7.50
CA GLN A 43 -4.95 9.81 8.87
C GLN A 43 -3.42 9.68 8.92
N ASN A 44 -2.84 8.75 8.17
CA ASN A 44 -1.38 8.61 8.06
C ASN A 44 -0.73 9.89 7.52
N ARG A 45 -1.34 10.53 6.50
CA ARG A 45 -0.87 11.82 5.99
C ARG A 45 -0.92 12.89 7.07
N ASP A 46 -2.03 13.03 7.79
CA ASP A 46 -2.17 14.03 8.84
C ASP A 46 -1.12 13.85 9.96
N ILE A 47 -0.90 12.60 10.39
CA ILE A 47 0.14 12.28 11.38
C ILE A 47 1.52 12.76 10.91
N HIS A 48 1.91 12.44 9.68
CA HIS A 48 3.25 12.71 9.17
C HIS A 48 3.47 14.17 8.76
N GLU A 49 2.43 14.88 8.32
CA GLU A 49 2.54 16.25 7.79
C GLU A 49 2.17 17.32 8.81
N ARG A 50 1.38 17.00 9.84
CA ARG A 50 0.84 17.99 10.79
C ARG A 50 1.16 17.67 12.23
N ASP A 51 1.02 16.42 12.64
CA ASP A 51 1.03 16.08 14.07
C ASP A 51 2.41 15.66 14.59
N CYS A 52 3.38 15.42 13.71
CA CYS A 52 4.70 14.91 14.08
C CYS A 52 5.85 15.68 13.43
N PHE A 53 6.98 15.74 14.14
CA PHE A 53 8.27 16.10 13.57
C PHE A 53 8.99 14.83 13.11
N ASN A 54 9.14 14.68 11.79
CA ASN A 54 9.82 13.53 11.25
C ASN A 54 11.34 13.69 11.33
N LEU A 55 11.98 12.88 12.20
CA LEU A 55 13.43 12.88 12.42
C LEU A 55 14.13 11.69 11.73
N ASN A 56 13.41 10.89 10.96
CA ASN A 56 14.00 9.73 10.29
C ASN A 56 14.78 10.16 9.04
N PRO A 57 16.12 10.05 9.01
CA PRO A 57 16.94 10.53 7.89
C PRO A 57 16.72 9.73 6.60
N ALA A 58 16.07 8.56 6.67
CA ALA A 58 15.75 7.72 5.52
C ALA A 58 14.39 8.09 4.88
N THR A 59 13.72 9.15 5.35
CA THR A 59 12.39 9.54 4.86
C THR A 59 12.40 10.92 4.22
N ASN A 60 11.47 11.15 3.29
CA ASN A 60 11.34 12.41 2.56
C ASN A 60 9.87 12.64 2.14
N VAL A 61 9.53 13.88 1.77
CA VAL A 61 8.22 14.23 1.21
C VAL A 61 8.33 14.24 -0.31
N MET A 62 7.51 13.42 -0.98
CA MET A 62 7.52 13.35 -2.45
C MET A 62 6.91 14.63 -3.04
N ASN A 63 7.45 15.08 -4.18
CA ASN A 63 6.87 16.18 -4.94
C ASN A 63 5.47 15.77 -5.47
N PRO A 64 4.41 16.60 -5.32
CA PRO A 64 3.07 16.26 -5.80
C PRO A 64 2.99 15.92 -7.31
N ARG A 65 3.87 16.51 -8.13
CA ARG A 65 3.97 16.16 -9.57
C ARG A 65 4.55 14.77 -9.79
N ALA A 66 5.46 14.32 -8.93
CA ALA A 66 6.01 12.97 -8.99
C ALA A 66 4.96 11.94 -8.55
N GLU A 67 4.18 12.22 -7.50
CA GLU A 67 3.05 11.37 -7.08
C GLU A 67 2.02 11.22 -8.22
N ALA A 68 1.66 12.33 -8.87
CA ALA A 68 0.75 12.31 -10.02
C ALA A 68 1.29 11.48 -11.19
N LEU A 69 2.59 11.57 -11.49
CA LEU A 69 3.23 10.75 -12.53
C LEU A 69 3.26 9.26 -12.15
N GLN A 70 3.47 8.93 -10.88
CA GLN A 70 3.43 7.56 -10.37
C GLN A 70 2.02 6.94 -10.56
N ALA A 71 0.97 7.72 -10.32
CA ALA A 71 -0.42 7.31 -10.51
C ALA A 71 -0.87 7.28 -11.97
N ALA A 72 -0.04 7.72 -12.93
CA ALA A 72 -0.41 7.82 -14.35
C ALA A 72 -0.48 6.46 -15.09
N GLY A 73 -0.31 5.33 -14.39
CA GLY A 73 -0.48 3.99 -14.97
C GLY A 73 0.64 3.57 -15.93
N LEU A 74 1.83 4.18 -15.81
CA LEU A 74 2.99 3.83 -16.63
C LEU A 74 3.60 2.47 -16.23
N GLY A 75 3.54 2.12 -14.94
CA GLY A 75 4.19 0.91 -14.41
C GLY A 75 3.45 -0.40 -14.66
N THR A 76 2.15 -0.37 -14.99
CA THR A 76 1.35 -1.58 -15.26
C THR A 76 1.50 -2.08 -16.69
N ARG A 77 2.29 -1.39 -17.52
CA ARG A 77 2.51 -1.74 -18.93
C ARG A 77 3.78 -2.59 -19.05
N PRO A 78 3.67 -3.88 -19.40
CA PRO A 78 4.84 -4.70 -19.71
C PRO A 78 5.65 -4.02 -20.82
N SER A 79 6.95 -3.87 -20.62
CA SER A 79 7.82 -3.18 -21.58
C SER A 79 9.20 -3.83 -21.65
N LEU A 80 9.24 -5.15 -21.78
CA LEU A 80 10.47 -5.94 -21.79
C LEU A 80 11.37 -5.52 -22.97
N GLY A 81 12.64 -5.25 -22.68
CA GLY A 81 13.64 -4.77 -23.65
C GLY A 81 13.90 -3.27 -23.55
N TYR A 82 14.68 -2.73 -24.46
CA TYR A 82 15.11 -1.32 -24.44
C TYR A 82 14.19 -0.42 -25.27
N PRO A 83 14.21 0.90 -25.05
CA PRO A 83 13.64 1.84 -26.02
C PRO A 83 14.27 1.59 -27.40
N GLY A 84 13.46 1.18 -28.39
CA GLY A 84 13.92 0.83 -29.74
C GLY A 84 14.25 -0.64 -29.97
N ASP A 85 14.24 -1.50 -28.94
CA ASP A 85 14.53 -2.94 -29.03
C ASP A 85 13.71 -3.73 -27.99
N LYS A 86 12.39 -3.85 -28.24
CA LYS A 86 11.44 -4.52 -27.33
C LYS A 86 11.26 -5.99 -27.72
N TYR A 87 11.25 -6.86 -26.71
CA TYR A 87 11.05 -8.31 -26.89
C TYR A 87 9.58 -8.67 -27.16
N GLU A 88 8.68 -8.08 -26.38
CA GLU A 88 7.24 -8.18 -26.58
C GLU A 88 6.76 -6.86 -27.19
N MET A 89 6.52 -6.87 -28.49
CA MET A 89 5.86 -5.78 -29.21
C MET A 89 4.34 -5.91 -28.99
N GLY A 90 3.90 -5.73 -27.74
CA GLY A 90 2.47 -5.63 -27.43
C GLY A 90 1.93 -4.28 -27.88
N LEU A 91 1.25 -4.27 -29.04
CA LEU A 91 0.74 -3.10 -29.81
C LEU A 91 1.75 -1.98 -30.09
#